data_AF-A0A7L0XF18-F1
#
_entry.id   AF-A0A7L0XF18-F1
#
_cell.length_a   1.000
_cell.length_b   1.000
_cell.length_c   1.000
_cell.angle_alpha   90.00
_cell.angle_beta   90.00
_cell.angle_gamma   90.00
#
_symmetry.space_group_name_H-M   'P 1'
#
loop_
_entity.id
_entity.type
_entity.pdbx_description
1 polymer ?
#
loop_
_entity_poly.entity_id
_entity_poly.type
_entity_poly.pdbx_seq_one_letter_code
_entity_poly.pdbx_strand_id
1 'polypeptide(L)'
;QILGKVYAVLSDAKQRAVYDETGTVDEDSEVLQGDRDWLEYWQLLFKLTVKDIEDFQKSYKNSEEELEDVKAAYLNFEGNMDRIMESVMCADYTDEPRIREMIERAIDSGELPSYKAFVRESKKKMMSRRRRAEKEAKEAKKIKDELGLGGENDLQALIQRRSKDREREMDDFFAQLEAKYGNNAKKGGKKTPAKKRKT
;
A
#
# COMPACT_ATOMS: atom_id res chain seq x y z
N GLN A 1 11.01 -13.30 8.02
CA GLN A 1 11.67 -13.23 9.35
C GLN A 1 13.20 -13.49 9.31
N ILE A 2 13.75 -14.28 8.38
CA ILE A 2 15.20 -14.61 8.34
C ILE A 2 16.11 -13.36 8.20
N LEU A 3 15.79 -12.43 7.30
CA LEU A 3 16.59 -11.23 7.06
C LEU A 3 16.72 -10.35 8.32
N GLY A 4 15.68 -10.32 9.16
CA GLY A 4 15.69 -9.61 10.43
C GLY A 4 16.63 -10.25 11.45
N LYS A 5 16.64 -11.59 11.53
CA LYS A 5 17.59 -12.33 12.38
C LYS A 5 19.03 -12.10 11.93
N VAL A 6 19.27 -12.10 10.62
CA VAL A 6 20.58 -11.77 10.03
C VAL A 6 21.02 -10.36 10.42
N TYR A 7 20.15 -9.36 10.26
CA TYR A 7 20.47 -8.00 10.70
C TYR A 7 20.72 -7.93 12.21
N ALA A 8 19.95 -8.61 13.05
CA ALA A 8 20.12 -8.60 14.50
C ALA A 8 21.49 -9.15 14.94
N VAL A 9 21.95 -10.25 14.34
CA VAL A 9 23.27 -10.84 14.62
C VAL A 9 24.38 -9.95 14.06
N LEU A 10 24.22 -9.49 12.83
CA LEU A 10 25.28 -8.74 12.15
C LEU A 10 25.36 -7.29 12.61
N SER A 11 24.29 -6.62 13.03
CA SER A 11 24.34 -5.21 13.44
C SER A 11 25.04 -4.98 14.78
N ASP A 12 25.00 -5.96 15.69
CA ASP A 12 25.71 -5.92 16.96
C ASP A 12 27.13 -6.46 16.83
N ALA A 13 28.13 -5.67 17.22
CA ALA A 13 29.53 -6.02 17.03
C ALA A 13 29.97 -7.26 17.84
N LYS A 14 29.34 -7.54 18.99
CA LYS A 14 29.67 -8.69 19.82
C LYS A 14 29.06 -9.96 19.26
N GLN A 15 27.80 -9.91 18.85
CA GLN A 15 27.11 -11.03 18.20
C GLN A 15 27.76 -11.37 16.85
N ARG A 16 28.14 -10.35 16.08
CA ARG A 16 28.90 -10.53 14.84
C ARG A 16 30.23 -11.23 15.09
N ALA A 17 30.99 -10.81 16.10
CA ALA A 17 32.27 -11.43 16.43
C ALA A 17 32.11 -12.92 16.82
N VAL A 18 31.11 -13.25 17.63
CA VAL A 18 30.81 -14.66 17.98
C VAL A 18 30.42 -15.48 16.76
N TYR A 19 29.62 -14.91 15.85
CA TYR A 19 29.26 -15.57 14.60
C TYR A 19 30.48 -15.76 13.69
N ASP A 20 31.33 -14.74 13.54
CA ASP A 20 32.54 -14.80 12.72
C ASP A 20 33.54 -15.84 13.26
N GLU A 21 33.59 -16.04 14.58
CA GLU A 21 34.47 -17.03 15.22
C GLU A 21 33.89 -18.46 15.21
N THR A 22 32.58 -18.62 15.43
CA THR A 22 31.96 -19.94 15.66
C THR A 22 31.21 -20.48 14.45
N GLY A 23 30.81 -19.62 13.51
CA GLY A 23 29.94 -19.94 12.38
C GLY A 23 28.51 -20.33 12.80
N THR A 24 28.13 -20.12 14.07
CA THR A 24 26.84 -20.54 14.62
C THR A 24 26.02 -19.35 15.11
N VAL A 25 24.70 -19.47 15.03
CA VAL A 25 23.75 -18.48 15.51
C VAL A 25 22.91 -19.13 16.61
N ASP A 26 22.85 -18.50 17.78
CA ASP A 26 21.95 -18.92 18.86
C ASP A 26 20.52 -18.48 18.54
N GLU A 27 19.76 -19.36 17.88
CA GLU A 27 18.38 -19.10 17.46
C GLU A 27 17.42 -18.84 18.64
N ASP A 28 17.80 -19.24 19.86
CA ASP A 28 17.03 -19.10 21.09
C ASP A 28 17.38 -17.83 21.89
N SER A 29 18.27 -16.99 21.38
CA SER A 29 18.60 -15.71 22.01
C SER A 29 17.37 -14.80 22.11
N GLU A 30 17.18 -14.12 23.25
CA GLU A 30 16.13 -13.09 23.44
C GLU A 30 16.10 -12.05 22.31
N VAL A 31 17.28 -11.78 21.72
CA VAL A 31 17.48 -10.85 20.60
C VAL A 31 16.79 -11.32 19.31
N LEU A 32 16.65 -12.65 19.14
CA LEU A 32 16.05 -13.34 17.99
C LEU A 32 14.63 -13.89 18.27
N GLN A 33 14.25 -14.00 19.55
CA GLN A 33 12.91 -14.44 19.98
C GLN A 33 11.88 -13.30 20.05
N GLY A 34 12.31 -12.05 20.17
CA GLY A 34 11.40 -10.90 20.11
C GLY A 34 10.77 -10.75 18.73
N ASP A 35 9.44 -10.64 18.67
CA ASP A 35 8.70 -10.28 17.46
C ASP A 35 8.98 -8.80 17.15
N ARG A 36 10.17 -8.54 16.60
CA ARG A 36 10.65 -7.20 16.31
C ARG A 36 9.73 -6.63 15.23
N ASP A 37 9.05 -5.53 15.53
CA ASP A 37 8.27 -4.82 14.53
C ASP A 37 9.24 -4.17 13.55
N TRP A 38 9.55 -4.91 12.50
CA TRP A 38 10.45 -4.46 11.46
C TRP A 38 9.88 -3.23 10.75
N LEU A 39 8.56 -3.06 10.69
CA LEU A 39 7.96 -1.88 10.10
C LEU A 39 8.34 -0.63 10.92
N GLU A 40 8.24 -0.68 12.25
CA GLU A 40 8.72 0.42 13.12
C GLU A 40 10.22 0.66 12.96
N TYR A 41 11.02 -0.40 12.88
CA TYR A 41 12.46 -0.30 12.70
C TYR A 41 12.84 0.38 11.36
N TRP A 42 12.21 -0.04 10.26
CA TRP A 42 12.41 0.57 8.94
C TRP A 42 11.90 2.01 8.90
N GLN A 43 10.77 2.32 9.54
CA GLN A 43 10.26 3.69 9.67
C GLN A 43 11.20 4.60 10.49
N LEU A 44 11.89 4.05 11.49
CA LEU A 44 12.87 4.79 12.28
C LEU A 44 14.12 5.13 11.46
N LEU A 45 14.64 4.15 10.70
CA LEU A 45 15.82 4.32 9.85
C LEU A 45 15.56 5.20 8.64
N PHE A 46 14.42 4.99 7.98
CA PHE A 46 14.03 5.66 6.73
C PHE A 46 12.83 6.54 7.01
N LYS A 47 13.10 7.71 7.60
CA LYS A 47 12.10 8.76 7.75
C LYS A 47 11.85 9.40 6.39
N LEU A 48 10.94 8.81 5.63
CA LEU A 48 10.44 9.35 4.38
C LEU A 48 9.18 10.17 4.65
N THR A 49 9.22 11.44 4.26
CA THR A 49 8.06 12.33 4.27
C THR A 49 7.51 12.50 2.86
N VAL A 50 6.26 12.96 2.76
CA VAL A 50 5.68 13.34 1.45
C VAL A 50 6.54 14.40 0.76
N LYS A 51 7.13 15.31 1.54
CA LYS A 51 8.04 16.34 1.02
C LYS A 51 9.29 15.74 0.37
N ASP A 52 9.87 14.69 0.95
CA ASP A 52 11.05 14.04 0.37
C ASP A 52 10.72 13.43 -1.00
N ILE A 53 9.51 12.88 -1.16
CA ILE A 53 9.02 12.36 -2.46
C ILE A 53 8.84 13.51 -3.46
N GLU A 54 8.23 14.61 -3.04
CA GLU A 54 8.04 15.79 -3.90
C GLU A 54 9.38 16.42 -4.33
N ASP A 55 10.34 16.51 -3.42
CA ASP A 55 11.65 17.07 -3.70
C ASP A 55 12.47 16.15 -4.61
N PHE A 56 12.40 14.82 -4.42
CA PHE A 56 12.97 13.85 -5.35
C PHE A 56 12.32 13.94 -6.74
N GLN A 57 10.98 14.03 -6.81
CA GLN A 57 10.28 14.17 -8.09
C GLN A 57 10.75 15.42 -8.85
N LYS A 58 10.99 16.54 -8.16
CA LYS A 58 11.52 17.77 -8.77
C LYS A 58 12.96 17.60 -9.26
N SER A 59 13.80 16.89 -8.52
CA SER A 59 15.19 16.65 -8.95
C SER A 59 15.28 15.66 -10.10
N TYR A 60 14.40 14.68 -10.16
CA TYR A 60 14.36 13.66 -11.21
C TYR A 60 13.76 14.21 -12.51
N LYS A 61 12.66 14.97 -12.47
CA LYS A 61 12.04 15.50 -13.69
C LYS A 61 12.96 16.51 -14.41
N ASN A 62 13.13 16.31 -15.71
CA ASN A 62 14.05 17.00 -16.62
C ASN A 62 15.54 16.78 -16.31
N SER A 63 15.87 15.78 -15.52
CA SER A 63 17.26 15.36 -15.29
C SER A 63 17.79 14.52 -16.46
N GLU A 64 19.10 14.33 -16.47
CA GLU A 64 19.75 13.38 -17.37
C GLU A 64 19.36 11.93 -17.06
N GLU A 65 19.16 11.61 -15.77
CA GLU A 65 18.68 10.29 -15.31
C GLU A 65 17.30 9.97 -15.91
N GLU A 66 16.36 10.91 -15.88
CA GLU A 66 15.05 10.70 -16.51
C GLU A 66 15.17 10.47 -18.01
N LEU A 67 16.06 11.21 -18.69
CA LEU A 67 16.27 11.05 -20.13
C LEU A 67 16.81 9.64 -20.46
N GLU A 68 17.75 9.13 -19.66
CA GLU A 68 18.28 7.78 -19.79
C GLU A 68 17.20 6.72 -19.54
N ASP A 69 16.39 6.88 -18.50
CA ASP A 69 15.28 5.98 -18.18
C ASP A 69 14.21 5.96 -19.27
N VAL A 70 13.88 7.14 -19.83
CA VAL A 70 12.95 7.25 -20.96
C VAL A 70 13.51 6.55 -22.20
N LYS A 71 14.80 6.71 -22.51
CA LYS A 71 15.46 6.01 -23.63
C LYS A 71 15.45 4.50 -23.41
N ALA A 72 15.79 4.04 -22.21
CA ALA A 72 15.78 2.64 -21.85
C ALA A 72 14.37 2.03 -21.96
N ALA A 73 13.36 2.71 -21.43
CA ALA A 73 11.96 2.30 -21.56
C ALA A 73 11.51 2.26 -23.03
N TYR A 74 11.89 3.26 -23.83
CA TYR A 74 11.56 3.30 -25.26
C TYR A 74 12.14 2.10 -26.02
N LEU A 75 13.39 1.72 -25.74
CA LEU A 75 14.03 0.55 -26.32
C LEU A 75 13.36 -0.75 -25.86
N ASN A 76 13.11 -0.89 -24.55
CA ASN A 76 12.50 -2.09 -23.96
C ASN A 76 11.07 -2.34 -24.44
N PHE A 77 10.33 -1.29 -24.79
CA PHE A 77 8.93 -1.37 -25.22
C PHE A 77 8.71 -1.02 -26.68
N GLU A 78 9.78 -0.97 -27.49
CA GLU A 78 9.72 -0.72 -28.93
C GLU A 78 8.86 0.50 -29.30
N GLY A 79 8.97 1.57 -28.53
CA GLY A 79 8.23 2.82 -28.73
C GLY A 79 6.74 2.78 -28.36
N ASN A 80 6.28 1.77 -27.61
CA ASN A 80 4.90 1.76 -27.11
C ASN A 80 4.71 2.72 -25.93
N MET A 81 4.12 3.89 -26.22
CA MET A 81 3.87 4.94 -25.23
C MET A 81 3.01 4.53 -24.03
N ASP A 82 2.11 3.54 -24.15
CA ASP A 82 1.35 3.08 -22.98
C ASP A 82 2.30 2.48 -21.92
N ARG A 83 3.21 1.62 -22.38
CA ARG A 83 4.15 0.93 -21.50
C ARG A 83 5.23 1.86 -20.97
N ILE A 84 5.69 2.80 -21.80
CA ILE A 84 6.67 3.81 -21.39
C ILE A 84 6.11 4.69 -20.26
N MET A 85 4.89 5.20 -20.42
CA MET A 85 4.26 6.05 -19.39
C MET A 85 3.95 5.27 -18.10
N GLU A 86 3.69 3.96 -18.20
CA GLU A 86 3.48 3.09 -17.03
C GLU A 86 4.79 2.69 -16.33
N SER A 87 5.95 2.75 -17.01
CA SER A 87 7.23 2.30 -16.47
C SER A 87 8.15 3.41 -15.96
N VAL A 88 8.11 4.60 -16.58
CA VAL A 88 9.03 5.70 -16.23
C VAL A 88 8.64 6.27 -14.87
N MET A 89 9.64 6.45 -13.99
CA MET A 89 9.41 6.96 -12.64
C MET A 89 8.83 8.37 -12.68
N CYS A 90 7.95 8.69 -11.71
CA CYS A 90 7.34 10.01 -11.57
C CYS A 90 6.58 10.53 -12.81
N ALA A 91 6.32 9.69 -13.81
CA ALA A 91 5.58 10.05 -15.00
C ALA A 91 4.08 10.13 -14.67
N ASP A 92 3.49 11.31 -14.90
CA ASP A 92 2.05 11.50 -14.88
C ASP A 92 1.51 11.62 -16.31
N TYR A 93 0.22 11.39 -16.50
CA TYR A 93 -0.40 11.54 -17.82
C TYR A 93 -0.24 12.96 -18.41
N THR A 94 -0.07 13.97 -17.56
CA THR A 94 0.24 15.35 -17.99
C THR A 94 1.66 15.52 -18.53
N ASP A 95 2.59 14.61 -18.20
CA ASP A 95 3.98 14.64 -18.68
C ASP A 95 4.16 14.03 -20.07
N GLU A 96 3.16 13.33 -20.62
CA GLU A 96 3.28 12.65 -21.92
C GLU A 96 3.83 13.57 -23.05
N PRO A 97 3.38 14.83 -23.20
CA PRO A 97 3.92 15.72 -24.23
C PRO A 97 5.43 15.95 -24.10
N ARG A 98 5.92 16.12 -22.86
CA ARG A 98 7.33 16.37 -22.55
C ARG A 98 8.19 15.13 -22.76
N ILE A 99 7.71 13.97 -22.32
CA ILE A 99 8.39 12.68 -22.52
C ILE A 99 8.45 12.35 -24.03
N ARG A 100 7.38 12.63 -24.77
CA ARG A 100 7.37 12.46 -26.23
C ARG A 100 8.42 13.35 -26.90
N GLU A 101 8.52 14.62 -26.51
CA GLU A 101 9.52 15.55 -27.04
C GLU A 101 10.96 15.07 -26.75
N MET A 102 11.21 14.47 -25.57
CA MET A 102 12.50 13.84 -25.26
C MET A 102 12.84 12.70 -26.23
N ILE A 103 11.86 11.82 -26.49
CA ILE A 103 12.02 10.70 -27.43
C ILE A 103 12.22 11.21 -28.86
N GLU A 104 11.43 12.18 -29.31
CA GLU A 104 11.55 12.78 -30.64
C GLU A 104 12.94 13.39 -30.84
N ARG A 105 13.44 14.17 -29.89
CA ARG A 105 14.80 14.72 -29.94
C ARG A 105 15.88 13.63 -30.00
N ALA A 106 15.72 12.55 -29.25
CA ALA A 106 16.67 11.43 -29.25
C ALA A 106 16.62 10.60 -30.54
N ILE A 107 15.47 10.54 -31.22
CA ILE A 107 15.35 9.95 -32.56
C ILE A 107 16.02 10.86 -33.58
N ASP A 108 15.78 12.17 -33.51
CA ASP A 108 16.34 13.16 -34.43
C ASP A 108 17.88 13.26 -34.29
N SER A 109 18.42 13.09 -33.08
CA SER A 109 19.87 13.01 -32.84
C SER A 109 20.50 11.68 -33.28
N GLY A 110 19.68 10.68 -33.61
CA GLY A 110 20.12 9.34 -34.02
C GLY A 110 20.49 8.42 -32.86
N GLU A 111 20.22 8.81 -31.62
CA GLU A 111 20.48 7.99 -30.43
C GLU A 111 19.45 6.87 -30.24
N LEU A 112 18.22 7.08 -30.72
CA LEU A 112 17.15 6.09 -30.67
C LEU A 112 16.66 5.67 -32.07
N PRO A 113 16.33 4.39 -32.27
CA PRO A 113 15.71 3.94 -33.51
C PRO A 113 14.27 4.45 -33.63
N SER A 114 13.83 4.69 -34.87
CA SER A 114 12.44 5.07 -35.15
C SER A 114 11.52 3.85 -35.19
N TYR A 115 10.76 3.62 -34.13
CA TYR A 115 9.80 2.51 -34.07
C TYR A 115 8.43 2.92 -34.62
N LYS A 116 7.83 2.03 -35.43
CA LYS A 116 6.51 2.26 -36.04
C LYS A 116 5.40 2.49 -35.00
N ALA A 117 5.49 1.84 -33.85
CA ALA A 117 4.50 1.96 -32.78
C ALA A 117 4.43 3.40 -32.23
N PHE A 118 5.56 4.09 -32.16
CA PHE A 118 5.66 5.47 -31.74
C PHE A 118 5.24 6.44 -32.86
N VAL A 119 5.87 6.32 -34.04
CA VAL A 119 5.67 7.26 -35.15
C VAL A 119 4.26 7.23 -35.71
N ARG A 120 3.63 6.05 -35.78
CA ARG A 120 2.28 5.89 -36.32
C ARG A 120 1.21 5.84 -35.24
N GLU A 121 1.52 6.32 -34.04
CA GLU A 121 0.55 6.33 -32.96
C GLU A 121 -0.65 7.22 -33.33
N SER A 122 -1.86 6.66 -33.21
CA SER A 122 -3.08 7.41 -33.48
C SER A 122 -3.35 8.43 -32.36
N LYS A 123 -3.84 9.62 -32.73
CA LYS A 123 -4.34 10.62 -31.76
C LYS A 123 -5.41 10.06 -30.83
N LYS A 124 -6.22 9.10 -31.30
CA LYS A 124 -7.23 8.41 -30.50
C LYS A 124 -6.61 7.67 -29.31
N LYS A 125 -5.45 7.03 -29.52
CA LYS A 125 -4.74 6.28 -28.48
C LYS A 125 -4.20 7.19 -27.38
N MET A 126 -3.54 8.28 -27.78
CA MET A 126 -3.09 9.36 -26.89
C MET A 126 -4.26 9.94 -26.07
N MET A 127 -5.36 10.32 -26.72
CA MET A 127 -6.55 10.83 -26.02
C MET A 127 -7.19 9.80 -25.10
N SER A 128 -7.14 8.52 -25.47
CA SER A 128 -7.66 7.43 -24.64
C SER A 128 -6.85 7.26 -23.35
N ARG A 129 -5.52 7.36 -23.40
CA ARG A 129 -4.66 7.33 -22.19
C ARG A 129 -5.03 8.45 -21.23
N ARG A 130 -5.07 9.70 -21.74
CA ARG A 130 -5.48 10.86 -20.96
C ARG A 130 -6.87 10.68 -20.32
N ARG A 131 -7.85 10.23 -21.11
CA ARG A 131 -9.22 10.01 -20.61
C ARG A 131 -9.28 8.93 -19.53
N ARG A 132 -8.46 7.87 -19.64
CA ARG A 132 -8.37 6.81 -18.63
C ARG A 132 -7.84 7.38 -17.31
N ALA A 133 -6.73 8.11 -17.35
CA ALA A 133 -6.16 8.76 -16.16
C ALA A 133 -7.15 9.76 -15.52
N GLU A 134 -7.82 10.58 -16.32
CA GLU A 134 -8.85 11.52 -15.83
C GLU A 134 -10.05 10.80 -15.19
N LYS A 135 -10.43 9.63 -15.72
CA LYS A 135 -11.51 8.81 -15.15
C LYS A 135 -11.08 8.21 -13.81
N GLU A 136 -9.90 7.62 -13.75
CA GLU A 136 -9.33 7.04 -12.52
C GLU A 136 -9.17 8.12 -11.44
N ALA A 137 -8.70 9.32 -11.79
CA ALA A 137 -8.61 10.46 -10.87
C ALA A 137 -9.98 10.90 -10.32
N LYS A 138 -11.03 10.90 -11.15
CA LYS A 138 -12.41 11.20 -10.71
C LYS A 138 -12.96 10.14 -9.78
N GLU A 139 -12.75 8.86 -10.11
CA GLU A 139 -13.17 7.73 -9.27
C GLU A 139 -12.44 7.75 -7.92
N ALA A 140 -11.12 7.99 -7.92
CA ALA A 140 -10.32 8.13 -6.71
C ALA A 140 -10.81 9.30 -5.85
N LYS A 141 -11.10 10.46 -6.45
CA LYS A 141 -11.67 11.60 -5.72
C LYS A 141 -13.03 11.27 -5.11
N LYS A 142 -13.93 10.63 -5.86
CA LYS A 142 -15.25 10.22 -5.36
C LYS A 142 -15.13 9.26 -4.17
N ILE A 143 -14.24 8.27 -4.25
CA ILE A 143 -13.98 7.34 -3.15
C ILE A 143 -13.38 8.07 -1.95
N LYS A 144 -12.43 8.99 -2.17
CA LYS A 144 -11.85 9.83 -1.10
C LYS A 144 -12.93 10.63 -0.37
N ASP A 145 -13.84 11.26 -1.12
CA ASP A 145 -14.95 12.03 -0.59
C ASP A 145 -15.96 11.13 0.15
N GLU A 146 -16.32 9.97 -0.40
CA GLU A 146 -17.21 8.98 0.23
C GLU A 146 -16.64 8.41 1.54
N LEU A 147 -15.32 8.22 1.60
CA LEU A 147 -14.62 7.79 2.81
C LEU A 147 -14.38 8.94 3.79
N GLY A 148 -14.66 10.19 3.40
CA GLY A 148 -14.39 11.37 4.22
C GLY A 148 -12.91 11.57 4.53
N LEU A 149 -12.01 11.18 3.62
CA LEU A 149 -10.56 11.28 3.81
C LEU A 149 -10.07 12.65 3.30
N GLY A 150 -10.13 13.70 4.12
CA GLY A 150 -9.75 15.07 3.76
C GLY A 150 -8.57 15.65 4.54
N GLY A 151 -8.30 15.17 5.74
CA GLY A 151 -7.26 15.60 6.67
C GLY A 151 -6.22 14.52 6.97
N GLU A 152 -5.12 14.92 7.62
CA GLU A 152 -3.94 14.06 7.87
C GLU A 152 -4.25 12.79 8.68
N ASN A 153 -5.22 12.84 9.60
CA ASN A 153 -5.54 11.73 10.51
C ASN A 153 -6.79 10.94 10.12
N ASP A 154 -7.43 11.27 9.00
CA ASP A 154 -8.75 10.71 8.66
C ASP A 154 -8.68 9.21 8.37
N LEU A 155 -7.57 8.73 7.81
CA LEU A 155 -7.38 7.29 7.57
C LEU A 155 -7.28 6.51 8.89
N GLN A 156 -6.52 7.04 9.86
CA GLN A 156 -6.41 6.43 11.18
C GLN A 156 -7.77 6.43 11.89
N ALA A 157 -8.50 7.54 11.81
CA ALA A 157 -9.85 7.66 12.36
C ALA A 157 -10.83 6.66 11.70
N LEU A 158 -10.76 6.49 10.38
CA LEU A 158 -11.59 5.53 9.63
C LEU A 158 -11.28 4.08 10.01
N ILE A 159 -10.01 3.73 10.20
CA ILE A 159 -9.59 2.39 10.64
C ILE A 159 -10.10 2.12 12.06
N GLN A 160 -9.95 3.07 12.98
CA GLN A 160 -10.46 2.95 14.34
C GLN A 160 -11.98 2.80 14.38
N ARG A 161 -12.70 3.59 13.58
CA ARG A 161 -14.16 3.49 13.44
C ARG A 161 -14.57 2.11 12.95
N ARG A 162 -13.95 1.60 11.88
CA ARG A 162 -14.22 0.24 11.36
C ARG A 162 -13.93 -0.86 12.37
N SER A 163 -12.91 -0.69 13.23
CA SER A 163 -12.64 -1.66 14.30
C SER A 163 -13.78 -1.71 15.32
N LYS A 164 -14.22 -0.54 15.77
CA LYS A 164 -15.36 -0.43 16.70
C LYS A 164 -16.67 -0.93 16.11
N ASP A 165 -16.91 -0.68 14.82
CA ASP A 165 -18.10 -1.18 14.14
C ASP A 165 -18.09 -2.72 14.08
N ARG A 166 -16.94 -3.36 13.79
CA ARG A 166 -16.80 -4.83 13.86
C ARG A 166 -17.02 -5.40 15.25
N GLU A 167 -16.52 -4.73 16.30
CA GLU A 167 -16.76 -5.13 17.69
C GLU A 167 -18.26 -5.11 18.01
N ARG A 168 -18.96 -4.06 17.61
CA ARG A 168 -20.42 -3.95 17.80
C ARG A 168 -21.18 -5.03 17.04
N GLU A 169 -20.82 -5.30 15.79
CA GLU A 169 -21.42 -6.39 15.00
C GLU A 169 -21.20 -7.76 15.67
N MET A 170 -20.04 -7.97 16.28
CA MET A 170 -19.73 -9.19 17.04
C MET A 170 -20.59 -9.30 18.30
N ASP A 171 -20.73 -8.20 19.05
CA ASP A 171 -21.58 -8.15 20.25
C ASP A 171 -23.05 -8.42 19.90
N ASP A 172 -23.56 -7.81 18.83
CA ASP A 172 -24.91 -8.04 18.32
C ASP A 172 -25.10 -9.50 17.88
N PHE A 173 -24.10 -10.11 17.23
CA PHE A 173 -24.11 -11.52 16.88
C PHE A 173 -24.17 -12.43 18.12
N PHE A 174 -23.36 -12.16 19.14
CA PHE A 174 -23.39 -12.91 20.40
C PHE A 174 -24.72 -12.74 21.14
N ALA A 175 -25.28 -11.54 21.17
CA ALA A 175 -26.59 -11.28 21.76
C ALA A 175 -27.70 -12.07 21.04
N GLN A 176 -27.65 -12.19 19.72
CA GLN A 176 -28.58 -13.02 18.95
C GLN A 176 -28.42 -14.52 19.25
N LEU A 177 -27.19 -15.01 19.41
CA LEU A 177 -26.93 -16.39 19.81
C LEU A 177 -27.45 -16.66 21.23
N GLU A 178 -27.20 -15.75 22.16
CA GLU A 178 -27.70 -15.85 23.54
C GLU A 178 -29.23 -15.85 23.57
N ALA A 179 -29.89 -14.97 22.82
CA ALA A 179 -31.35 -14.95 22.74
C ALA A 179 -31.95 -16.25 22.19
N LYS A 180 -31.28 -16.87 21.20
CA LYS A 180 -31.75 -18.09 20.54
C LYS A 180 -31.51 -19.36 21.35
N TYR A 181 -30.37 -19.45 22.04
CA TYR A 181 -29.95 -20.68 22.74
C TYR A 181 -29.94 -20.57 24.27
N GLY A 182 -29.86 -19.36 24.83
CA GLY A 182 -29.80 -19.11 26.27
C GLY A 182 -31.15 -19.25 26.99
N ASN A 183 -32.28 -19.25 26.28
CA ASN A 183 -33.61 -19.21 26.89
C ASN A 183 -34.26 -20.59 27.20
N ASN A 184 -33.48 -21.68 27.25
CA ASN A 184 -33.97 -23.00 27.65
C ASN A 184 -33.97 -23.28 29.15
N ALA A 185 -33.72 -22.28 30.00
CA ALA A 185 -33.77 -22.44 31.45
C ALA A 185 -34.69 -21.38 32.09
N LYS A 186 -36.01 -21.68 32.12
CA LYS A 186 -36.99 -21.39 33.21
C LYS A 186 -38.41 -21.15 32.67
N LYS A 187 -39.19 -22.23 32.51
CA LYS A 187 -40.64 -22.20 32.80
C LYS A 187 -40.90 -23.09 34.02
N GLY A 188 -40.49 -22.59 35.19
CA GLY A 188 -40.86 -23.16 36.48
C GLY A 188 -42.35 -22.91 36.77
N GLY A 189 -43.08 -23.97 37.10
CA GLY A 189 -44.52 -23.98 37.28
C GLY A 189 -45.04 -23.01 38.35
N LYS A 190 -46.12 -22.33 38.01
CA LYS A 190 -46.89 -21.46 38.91
C LYS A 190 -47.64 -22.36 39.91
N LYS A 191 -47.18 -22.45 41.17
CA LYS A 191 -47.91 -23.12 42.26
C LYS A 191 -49.05 -22.22 42.75
N THR A 192 -50.28 -22.71 42.66
CA THR A 192 -51.50 -22.12 43.26
C THR A 192 -51.52 -22.33 44.78
N PRO A 193 -52.04 -21.39 45.59
CA PRO A 193 -52.13 -21.56 47.04
C PRO A 193 -53.40 -22.33 47.43
N ALA A 194 -53.27 -23.30 48.34
CA ALA A 194 -54.34 -24.16 48.84
C ALA A 194 -55.23 -23.44 49.87
N LYS A 195 -56.56 -23.59 49.72
CA LYS A 195 -57.61 -23.14 50.67
C LYS A 195 -57.55 -23.94 51.98
N LYS A 196 -57.44 -23.27 53.13
CA LYS A 196 -57.73 -23.85 54.47
C LYS A 196 -59.25 -23.86 54.72
N ARG A 197 -59.82 -25.04 55.05
CA ARG A 197 -61.18 -25.18 55.61
C ARG A 197 -61.10 -25.02 57.14
N LYS A 198 -62.03 -24.21 57.68
CA LYS A 198 -62.28 -24.02 59.11
C LYS A 198 -62.90 -25.27 59.72
N THR A 199 -62.45 -25.61 60.92
CA THR A 199 -63.27 -26.23 61.98
C THR A 199 -63.88 -25.13 62.83
#